data_AF-A0AAJ6A6H7-F1
#
_entry.id   AF-A0AAJ6A6H7-F1
#
_cell.length_a   1.000
_cell.length_b   1.000
_cell.length_c   1.000
_cell.angle_alpha   90.00
_cell.angle_beta   90.00
_cell.angle_gamma   90.00
#
_symmetry.space_group_name_H-M   'P 1'
#
loop_
_entity.id
_entity.type
_entity.pdbx_description
1 polymer ?
#
loop_
_entity_poly.entity_id
_entity_poly.type
_entity_poly.pdbx_seq_one_letter_code
_entity_poly.pdbx_strand_id
1 'polypeptide(L)'
;MRQKTSTEIFTYWEQLRGNADAPLRNLIQPSAVRHILPQLFILESMPDEAPRFRLAGTAICGFMGRELRGESFAALWAGSQPDDPVRIAAGVMAHVVPALINATGYSISGRNMAFEMVLMPVRSAGDICDRLLGCLTPVAHASWLGGERLEFLALDRSRLLYERPARRVELSPHLDPVDLTSHHALNPKAGGRDEGPVDPSRYRFNRLL
;
A
#
# COMPACT_ATOMS: atom_id res chain seq x y z
N MET A 1 2.93 3.36 19.70
CA MET A 1 1.80 4.30 19.61
C MET A 1 1.52 4.75 21.02
N ARG A 2 1.19 6.02 21.23
CA ARG A 2 0.94 6.57 22.57
C ARG A 2 -0.45 7.17 22.71
N GLN A 3 -1.12 7.47 21.60
CA GLN A 3 -2.45 8.05 21.62
C GLN A 3 -3.52 6.97 21.60
N LYS A 4 -4.58 7.18 22.40
CA LYS A 4 -5.71 6.26 22.50
C LYS A 4 -6.38 6.09 21.13
N THR A 5 -6.65 7.20 20.45
CA THR A 5 -7.23 7.21 19.10
C THR A 5 -6.38 6.43 18.09
N SER A 6 -5.07 6.62 18.09
CA SER A 6 -4.14 5.90 17.20
C SER A 6 -4.12 4.41 17.48
N THR A 7 -4.08 4.02 18.76
CA THR A 7 -4.12 2.60 19.16
C THR A 7 -5.45 1.95 18.79
N GLU A 8 -6.56 2.66 19.00
CA GLU A 8 -7.90 2.18 18.72
C GLU A 8 -8.15 1.96 17.23
N ILE A 9 -7.82 2.95 16.38
CA ILE A 9 -8.01 2.81 14.94
C ILE A 9 -7.08 1.75 14.34
N PHE A 10 -5.86 1.63 14.87
CA PHE A 10 -4.93 0.59 14.45
C PHE A 10 -5.46 -0.81 14.80
N THR A 11 -5.98 -0.99 16.02
CA THR A 11 -6.60 -2.25 16.45
C THR A 11 -7.81 -2.60 15.58
N TYR A 12 -8.65 -1.62 15.25
CA TYR A 12 -9.76 -1.81 14.33
C TYR A 12 -9.29 -2.24 12.94
N TRP A 13 -8.26 -1.58 12.40
CA TRP A 13 -7.67 -1.93 11.09
C TRP A 13 -7.09 -3.35 11.08
N GLU A 14 -6.36 -3.74 12.12
CA GLU A 14 -5.84 -5.10 12.32
C GLU A 14 -6.97 -6.15 12.34
N GLN A 15 -8.08 -5.86 13.03
CA GLN A 15 -9.24 -6.75 13.05
C GLN A 15 -9.88 -6.90 11.67
N LEU A 16 -9.99 -5.82 10.90
CA LEU A 16 -10.57 -5.86 9.56
C LEU A 16 -9.73 -6.65 8.56
N ARG A 17 -8.40 -6.51 8.61
CA ARG A 17 -7.53 -7.20 7.64
C ARG A 17 -7.43 -8.69 7.93
N GLY A 18 -7.49 -9.08 9.21
CA GLY A 18 -7.35 -10.48 9.65
C GLY A 18 -6.06 -11.14 9.16
N ASN A 19 -6.20 -12.01 8.15
CA ASN A 19 -5.07 -12.72 7.53
C ASN A 19 -4.52 -12.06 6.26
N ALA A 20 -5.21 -11.05 5.72
CA ALA A 20 -4.74 -10.28 4.58
C ALA A 20 -3.72 -9.22 5.00
N ASP A 21 -2.94 -8.73 4.03
CA ASP A 21 -1.94 -7.67 4.26
C ASP A 21 -2.62 -6.31 4.54
N ALA A 22 -3.78 -6.07 3.92
CA ALA A 22 -4.60 -4.88 4.15
C ALA A 22 -6.10 -5.20 3.98
N PRO A 23 -7.01 -4.48 4.67
CA PRO A 23 -8.44 -4.67 4.51
C PRO A 23 -8.95 -4.03 3.21
N LEU A 24 -10.08 -4.55 2.71
CA LEU A 24 -10.84 -3.88 1.66
C LEU A 24 -11.59 -2.67 2.24
N ARG A 25 -11.72 -1.60 1.45
CA ARG A 25 -12.41 -0.36 1.86
C ARG A 25 -13.86 -0.59 2.26
N ASN A 26 -14.54 -1.59 1.68
CA ASN A 26 -15.95 -1.88 1.96
C ASN A 26 -16.16 -2.57 3.31
N LEU A 27 -15.11 -3.08 3.94
CA LEU A 27 -15.14 -3.64 5.30
C LEU A 27 -15.09 -2.54 6.36
N ILE A 28 -14.62 -1.34 6.01
CA ILE A 28 -14.55 -0.20 6.92
C ILE A 28 -15.97 0.33 7.15
N GLN A 29 -16.44 0.18 8.38
CA GLN A 29 -17.74 0.67 8.85
C GLN A 29 -17.52 1.90 9.74
N PRO A 30 -17.85 3.12 9.27
CA PRO A 30 -17.65 4.35 10.05
C PRO A 30 -18.34 4.33 11.42
N SER A 31 -19.49 3.65 11.52
CA SER A 31 -20.27 3.50 12.75
C SER A 31 -19.52 2.78 13.87
N ALA A 32 -18.59 1.87 13.53
CA ALA A 32 -17.78 1.13 14.49
C ALA A 32 -16.75 2.01 15.21
N VAL A 33 -16.35 3.13 14.60
CA VAL A 33 -15.34 4.06 15.11
C VAL A 33 -15.87 5.49 15.24
N ARG A 34 -17.20 5.64 15.42
CA ARG A 34 -17.92 6.92 15.34
C ARG A 34 -17.34 8.03 16.23
N HIS A 35 -16.86 7.68 17.41
CA HIS A 35 -16.35 8.63 18.41
C HIS A 35 -14.94 9.14 18.10
N ILE A 36 -14.20 8.46 17.21
CA ILE A 36 -12.89 8.91 16.73
C ILE A 36 -12.91 9.44 15.30
N LEU A 37 -14.04 9.31 14.56
CA LEU A 37 -14.20 9.85 13.20
C LEU A 37 -13.71 11.29 13.01
N PRO A 38 -13.91 12.24 13.95
CA PRO A 38 -13.39 13.60 13.80
C PRO A 38 -11.87 13.69 13.61
N GLN A 39 -11.13 12.67 14.04
CA GLN A 39 -9.67 12.60 13.98
C GLN A 39 -9.16 11.64 12.90
N LEU A 40 -10.04 11.09 12.07
CA LEU A 40 -9.67 10.16 10.99
C LEU A 40 -9.63 10.86 9.63
N PHE A 41 -8.88 10.30 8.70
CA PHE A 41 -8.86 10.72 7.31
C PHE A 41 -8.65 9.54 6.38
N ILE A 42 -8.99 9.73 5.11
CA ILE A 42 -8.71 8.78 4.03
C ILE A 42 -7.92 9.50 2.95
N LEU A 43 -6.77 8.95 2.58
CA LEU A 43 -6.02 9.35 1.40
C LEU A 43 -6.29 8.40 0.24
N GLU A 44 -6.28 8.91 -0.98
CA GLU A 44 -6.32 8.17 -2.22
C GLU A 44 -5.04 8.45 -3.02
N SER A 45 -4.43 7.40 -3.57
CA SER A 45 -3.30 7.52 -4.45
C SER A 45 -3.66 8.31 -5.70
N MET A 46 -2.76 9.18 -6.14
CA MET A 46 -2.88 9.89 -7.41
C MET A 46 -1.70 9.47 -8.30
N PRO A 47 -1.91 9.23 -9.61
CA PRO A 47 -0.80 8.98 -10.53
C PRO A 47 0.16 10.17 -10.54
N ASP A 48 1.45 9.90 -10.34
CA ASP A 48 2.55 10.88 -10.36
C ASP A 48 2.37 12.12 -9.46
N GLU A 49 1.47 12.05 -8.49
CA GLU A 49 1.12 13.13 -7.56
C GLU A 49 1.10 12.64 -6.12
N ALA A 50 1.22 13.57 -5.17
CA ALA A 50 0.98 13.25 -3.76
C ALA A 50 -0.46 12.75 -3.55
N PRO A 51 -0.69 11.81 -2.62
CA PRO A 51 -2.04 11.34 -2.30
C PRO A 51 -2.95 12.49 -1.90
N ARG A 52 -4.23 12.39 -2.26
CA ARG A 52 -5.23 13.42 -1.93
C ARG A 52 -6.19 12.94 -0.85
N PHE A 53 -6.64 13.88 -0.04
CA PHE A 53 -7.69 13.62 0.94
C PHE A 53 -9.02 13.36 0.25
N ARG A 54 -9.59 12.19 0.49
CA ARG A 54 -10.98 11.88 0.12
C ARG A 54 -11.96 12.25 1.21
N LEU A 55 -11.49 12.16 2.45
CA LEU A 55 -12.22 12.52 3.63
C LEU A 55 -11.22 12.97 4.70
N ALA A 56 -11.58 13.99 5.44
CA ALA A 56 -10.92 14.36 6.68
C ALA A 56 -12.00 14.61 7.74
N GLY A 57 -11.75 14.15 8.95
CA GLY A 57 -12.61 14.35 10.08
C GLY A 57 -12.62 15.82 10.51
N THR A 58 -13.71 16.22 11.17
CA THR A 58 -13.96 17.62 11.54
C THR A 58 -12.91 18.22 12.48
N ALA A 59 -12.28 17.42 13.35
CA ALA A 59 -11.20 17.92 14.20
C ALA A 59 -9.95 18.25 13.36
N ILE A 60 -9.63 17.44 12.36
CA ILE A 60 -8.51 17.69 11.45
C ILE A 60 -8.76 18.95 10.63
N CYS A 61 -9.95 19.11 10.03
CA CYS A 61 -10.32 20.32 9.31
C CYS A 61 -10.28 21.55 10.24
N GLY A 62 -10.69 21.39 11.50
CA GLY A 62 -10.57 22.43 12.54
C GLY A 62 -9.12 22.81 12.83
N PHE A 63 -8.21 21.84 12.96
CA PHE A 63 -6.78 22.10 13.14
C PHE A 63 -6.21 22.88 11.96
N MET A 64 -6.59 22.53 10.73
CA MET A 64 -6.06 23.16 9.51
C MET A 64 -6.79 24.44 9.09
N GLY A 65 -7.88 24.79 9.78
CA GLY A 65 -8.71 25.95 9.50
C GLY A 65 -9.38 25.94 8.12
N ARG A 66 -9.47 24.78 7.48
CA ARG A 66 -10.05 24.60 6.13
C ARG A 66 -10.52 23.17 5.92
N GLU A 67 -11.43 22.98 4.96
CA GLU A 67 -11.79 21.65 4.50
C GLU A 67 -10.63 21.02 3.73
N LEU A 68 -10.32 19.75 4.02
CA LEU A 68 -9.21 19.06 3.38
C LEU A 68 -9.64 18.17 2.22
N ARG A 69 -10.92 17.86 2.02
CA ARG A 69 -11.36 17.04 0.87
C ARG A 69 -10.87 17.63 -0.45
N GLY A 70 -10.14 16.80 -1.21
CA GLY A 70 -9.53 17.15 -2.49
C GLY A 70 -8.12 17.74 -2.38
N GLU A 71 -7.72 18.20 -1.19
CA GLU A 71 -6.40 18.76 -0.94
C GLU A 71 -5.31 17.69 -1.05
N SER A 72 -4.12 18.12 -1.46
CA SER A 72 -2.92 17.29 -1.48
C SER A 72 -2.45 17.01 -0.06
N PHE A 73 -2.04 15.77 0.23
CA PHE A 73 -1.39 15.43 1.50
C PHE A 73 -0.12 16.25 1.74
N ALA A 74 0.59 16.63 0.67
CA ALA A 74 1.76 17.50 0.74
C ALA A 74 1.44 18.88 1.34
N ALA A 75 0.21 19.37 1.17
CA ALA A 75 -0.22 20.69 1.65
C ALA A 75 -0.35 20.79 3.18
N LEU A 76 -0.17 19.68 3.91
CA LEU A 76 -0.08 19.71 5.37
C LEU A 76 1.33 20.01 5.87
N TRP A 77 2.37 19.89 5.06
CA TRP A 77 3.74 19.77 5.54
C TRP A 77 4.60 20.99 5.20
N ALA A 78 5.56 21.31 6.07
CA ALA A 78 6.65 22.23 5.74
C ALA A 78 7.59 21.62 4.68
N GLY A 79 8.08 22.45 3.76
CA GLY A 79 8.80 22.01 2.56
C GLY A 79 10.13 21.24 2.78
N SER A 80 10.43 20.40 1.79
CA SER A 80 11.73 19.90 1.29
C SER A 80 12.72 19.17 2.22
N GLN A 81 12.29 18.53 3.30
CA GLN A 81 13.19 17.66 4.09
C GLN A 81 13.20 16.20 3.58
N PRO A 82 14.33 15.46 3.72
CA PRO A 82 14.59 14.20 3.02
C PRO A 82 13.71 12.99 3.40
N ASP A 83 12.92 13.11 4.46
CA ASP A 83 11.89 12.14 4.86
C ASP A 83 10.47 12.68 4.57
N ASP A 84 10.24 13.16 3.35
CA ASP A 84 8.94 13.70 2.94
C ASP A 84 7.78 12.75 3.35
N PRO A 85 6.82 13.20 4.18
CA PRO A 85 5.64 12.43 4.56
C PRO A 85 4.88 11.85 3.37
N VAL A 86 4.93 12.51 2.20
CA VAL A 86 4.37 11.96 0.95
C VAL A 86 5.09 10.66 0.55
N ARG A 87 6.42 10.59 0.67
CA ARG A 87 7.19 9.37 0.42
C ARG A 87 6.87 8.28 1.42
N ILE A 88 6.65 8.63 2.69
CA ILE A 88 6.20 7.68 3.71
C ILE A 88 4.83 7.12 3.33
N ALA A 89 3.87 7.97 2.95
CA ALA A 89 2.55 7.55 2.50
C ALA A 89 2.64 6.61 1.28
N ALA A 90 3.47 6.95 0.29
CA ALA A 90 3.72 6.11 -0.88
C ALA A 90 4.34 4.75 -0.48
N GLY A 91 5.31 4.75 0.44
CA GLY A 91 5.93 3.52 0.96
C GLY A 91 4.94 2.62 1.71
N VAL A 92 4.01 3.20 2.48
CA VAL A 92 2.95 2.44 3.17
C VAL A 92 2.05 1.73 2.16
N MET A 93 1.65 2.41 1.08
CA MET A 93 0.85 1.80 0.01
C MET A 93 1.65 0.73 -0.75
N ALA A 94 2.89 1.03 -1.13
CA ALA A 94 3.73 0.15 -1.96
C ALA A 94 4.19 -1.12 -1.23
N HIS A 95 4.51 -1.02 0.06
CA HIS A 95 5.01 -2.14 0.85
C HIS A 95 3.94 -2.79 1.73
N VAL A 96 2.75 -2.19 1.81
CA VAL A 96 1.64 -2.65 2.64
C VAL A 96 2.06 -2.80 4.12
N VAL A 97 2.90 -1.87 4.59
CA VAL A 97 3.37 -1.80 5.98
C VAL A 97 2.90 -0.48 6.60
N PRO A 98 2.05 -0.50 7.65
CA PRO A 98 1.59 0.72 8.29
C PRO A 98 2.76 1.54 8.87
N ALA A 99 2.57 2.85 8.99
CA ALA A 99 3.57 3.76 9.56
C ALA A 99 2.97 4.60 10.69
N LEU A 100 3.82 4.89 11.68
CA LEU A 100 3.58 5.90 12.70
C LEU A 100 4.48 7.10 12.42
N ILE A 101 3.88 8.28 12.42
CA ILE A 101 4.52 9.57 12.26
C ILE A 101 4.29 10.38 13.54
N ASN A 102 5.36 10.97 14.05
CA ASN A 102 5.26 12.07 15.02
C ASN A 102 5.58 13.37 14.29
N ALA A 103 4.75 14.37 14.53
CA ALA A 103 4.86 15.65 13.87
C ALA A 103 4.59 16.79 14.85
N THR A 104 5.14 17.96 14.58
CA THR A 104 4.83 19.18 15.32
C THR A 104 4.05 20.12 14.41
N GLY A 105 2.84 20.50 14.82
CA GLY A 105 2.04 21.51 14.13
C GLY A 105 2.38 22.91 14.62
N TYR A 106 2.48 23.86 13.70
CA TYR A 106 2.82 25.27 13.98
C TYR A 106 1.69 26.18 13.54
N SER A 107 1.34 27.16 14.38
CA SER A 107 0.37 28.20 14.05
C SER A 107 1.06 29.50 13.64
N ILE A 108 0.28 30.44 13.08
CA ILE A 108 0.80 31.75 12.67
C ILE A 108 1.29 32.61 13.85
N SER A 109 0.73 32.44 15.05
CA SER A 109 1.21 33.14 16.26
C SER A 109 2.49 32.53 16.86
N GLY A 110 3.06 31.49 16.24
CA GLY A 110 4.27 30.81 16.71
C GLY A 110 4.01 29.75 17.79
N ARG A 111 2.74 29.43 18.08
CA ARG A 111 2.40 28.30 18.95
C ARG A 111 2.64 26.98 18.23
N ASN A 112 2.94 25.95 18.99
CA ASN A 112 3.09 24.61 18.46
C ASN A 112 2.47 23.53 19.35
N MET A 113 2.12 22.41 18.73
CA MET A 113 1.56 21.23 19.37
C MET A 113 2.12 19.96 18.72
N ALA A 114 2.50 18.99 19.53
CA ALA A 114 2.91 17.68 19.03
C ALA A 114 1.68 16.85 18.62
N PHE A 115 1.80 16.08 17.54
CA PHE A 115 0.79 15.21 16.99
C PHE A 115 1.33 13.79 16.78
N GLU A 116 0.44 12.80 16.91
CA GLU A 116 0.65 11.43 16.45
C GLU A 116 -0.22 11.22 15.21
N MET A 117 0.38 10.74 14.12
CA MET A 117 -0.31 10.36 12.89
C MET A 117 -0.03 8.89 12.58
N VAL A 118 -1.07 8.12 12.27
CA VAL A 118 -0.95 6.74 11.78
C VAL A 118 -1.39 6.69 10.33
N LEU A 119 -0.65 5.96 9.49
CA LEU A 119 -1.01 5.66 8.11
C LEU A 119 -1.11 4.14 7.95
N MET A 120 -2.26 3.65 7.50
CA MET A 120 -2.52 2.22 7.31
C MET A 120 -3.04 1.96 5.89
N PRO A 121 -2.52 0.95 5.17
CA PRO A 121 -2.92 0.67 3.80
C PRO A 121 -4.34 0.11 3.75
N VAL A 122 -5.07 0.50 2.70
CA VAL A 122 -6.43 0.03 2.41
C VAL A 122 -6.53 -0.22 0.91
N ARG A 123 -7.28 -1.26 0.53
CA ARG A 123 -7.51 -1.64 -0.87
C ARG A 123 -8.90 -1.24 -1.31
N SER A 124 -9.06 -0.55 -2.43
CA SER A 124 -10.39 -0.34 -3.02
C SER A 124 -10.98 -1.64 -3.56
N ALA A 125 -10.14 -2.43 -4.25
CA ALA A 125 -10.44 -3.71 -4.86
C ALA A 125 -9.14 -4.45 -5.20
N GLY A 126 -9.19 -5.77 -5.42
CA GLY A 126 -8.01 -6.57 -5.76
C GLY A 126 -6.92 -6.49 -4.69
N ASP A 127 -5.67 -6.63 -5.10
CA ASP A 127 -4.52 -6.69 -4.19
C ASP A 127 -3.70 -5.38 -4.11
N ILE A 128 -4.09 -4.35 -4.88
CA ILE A 128 -3.40 -3.07 -4.89
C ILE A 128 -3.92 -2.19 -3.74
N CYS A 129 -3.00 -1.67 -2.94
CA CYS A 129 -3.30 -0.65 -1.93
C CYS A 129 -3.25 0.75 -2.58
N ASP A 130 -4.42 1.30 -2.89
CA ASP A 130 -4.61 2.61 -3.52
C ASP A 130 -5.12 3.67 -2.52
N ARG A 131 -5.28 3.29 -1.24
CA ARG A 131 -5.79 4.16 -0.18
C ARG A 131 -5.01 4.00 1.11
N LEU A 132 -5.05 5.06 1.92
CA LEU A 132 -4.64 5.01 3.31
C LEU A 132 -5.81 5.38 4.21
N LEU A 133 -6.05 4.58 5.25
CA LEU A 133 -6.79 5.02 6.42
C LEU A 133 -5.78 5.63 7.39
N GLY A 134 -6.03 6.84 7.84
CA GLY A 134 -5.17 7.50 8.80
C GLY A 134 -5.91 8.19 9.94
N CYS A 135 -5.15 8.55 10.97
CA CYS A 135 -5.61 9.43 12.03
C CYS A 135 -4.57 10.52 12.31
N LEU A 136 -5.02 11.66 12.81
CA LEU A 136 -4.15 12.73 13.31
C LEU A 136 -4.69 13.19 14.66
N THR A 137 -3.89 13.02 15.71
CA THR A 137 -4.30 13.31 17.10
C THR A 137 -3.26 14.19 17.77
N PRO A 138 -3.68 15.25 18.48
CA PRO A 138 -2.76 16.00 19.32
C PRO A 138 -2.29 15.15 20.49
N VAL A 139 -1.05 15.36 20.94
CA VAL A 139 -0.44 14.59 22.04
C VAL A 139 -0.84 15.14 23.41
N ALA A 140 -1.25 16.41 23.47
CA ALA A 140 -1.73 17.08 24.67
C ALA A 140 -2.96 17.93 24.38
N HIS A 141 -3.72 18.25 25.43
CA HIS A 141 -4.80 19.21 25.34
C HIS A 141 -4.25 20.64 25.39
N ALA A 142 -4.68 21.50 24.47
CA ALA A 142 -4.39 22.93 24.51
C ALA A 142 -5.65 23.73 24.20
N SER A 143 -5.94 24.73 25.02
CA SER A 143 -7.13 25.58 24.87
C SER A 143 -7.14 26.42 23.60
N TRP A 144 -5.98 26.67 23.01
CA TRP A 144 -5.86 27.40 21.74
C TRP A 144 -6.15 26.52 20.52
N LEU A 145 -6.00 25.20 20.64
CA LEU A 145 -6.19 24.27 19.54
C LEU A 145 -7.69 24.20 19.21
N GLY A 146 -8.07 24.69 18.04
CA GLY A 146 -9.47 24.86 17.61
C GLY A 146 -9.98 26.31 17.62
N GLY A 147 -9.30 27.21 18.34
CA GLY A 147 -9.49 28.66 18.20
C GLY A 147 -8.51 29.30 17.20
N GLU A 148 -7.35 28.65 17.02
CA GLU A 148 -6.31 29.04 16.08
C GLU A 148 -5.94 27.84 15.20
N ARG A 149 -5.77 28.09 13.89
CA ARG A 149 -5.37 27.06 12.93
C ARG A 149 -3.86 26.86 12.89
N LEU A 150 -3.46 25.66 12.52
CA LEU A 150 -2.12 25.32 12.09
C LEU A 150 -1.89 25.82 10.67
N GLU A 151 -0.70 26.36 10.41
CA GLU A 151 -0.23 26.71 9.09
C GLU A 151 0.41 25.49 8.41
N PHE A 152 1.19 24.69 9.16
CA PHE A 152 1.80 23.47 8.67
C PHE A 152 2.14 22.49 9.80
N LEU A 153 2.46 21.26 9.41
CA LEU A 153 3.09 20.22 10.21
C LEU A 153 4.57 20.08 9.79
N ALA A 154 5.45 19.92 10.77
CA ALA A 154 6.81 19.46 10.55
C ALA A 154 6.90 17.99 10.96
N LEU A 155 7.52 17.16 10.12
CA LEU A 155 7.83 15.78 10.49
C LEU A 155 8.95 15.78 11.53
N ASP A 156 8.71 15.17 12.69
CA ASP A 156 9.75 14.99 13.71
C ASP A 156 10.45 13.64 13.54
N ARG A 157 9.66 12.58 13.35
CA ARG A 157 10.15 11.20 13.14
C ARG A 157 9.07 10.32 12.53
N SER A 158 9.49 9.27 11.85
CA SER A 158 8.62 8.19 11.40
C SER A 158 9.17 6.82 11.80
N ARG A 159 8.30 5.82 11.85
CA ARG A 159 8.69 4.41 11.96
C ARG A 159 7.62 3.52 11.35
N LEU A 160 8.05 2.42 10.74
CA LEU A 160 7.13 1.37 10.30
C LEU A 160 6.58 0.59 11.51
N LEU A 161 5.32 0.18 11.43
CA LEU A 161 4.64 -0.68 12.38
C LEU A 161 4.69 -2.10 11.81
N TYR A 162 5.81 -2.78 12.02
CA TYR A 162 5.96 -4.18 11.65
C TYR A 162 5.21 -5.08 12.62
N GLU A 163 4.17 -5.75 12.16
CA GLU A 163 3.50 -6.83 12.91
C GLU A 163 3.25 -8.05 12.02
N ARG A 164 4.32 -8.82 11.76
CA ARG A 164 4.39 -10.30 11.72
C ARG A 164 5.78 -10.74 11.22
N PRO A 165 6.44 -11.76 11.83
CA PRO A 165 7.49 -12.48 11.12
C PRO A 165 6.88 -13.11 9.87
N ALA A 166 7.59 -13.05 8.75
CA ALA A 166 7.18 -13.69 7.50
C ALA A 166 6.75 -15.12 7.80
N ARG A 167 5.49 -15.47 7.50
CA ARG A 167 5.09 -16.88 7.48
C ARG A 167 6.04 -17.52 6.48
N ARG A 168 6.89 -18.46 6.93
CA ARG A 168 7.59 -19.35 6.00
C ARG A 168 6.51 -19.95 5.13
N VAL A 169 6.49 -19.57 3.86
CA VAL A 169 5.85 -20.39 2.85
C VAL A 169 6.61 -21.71 2.94
N GLU A 170 5.98 -22.75 3.49
CA GLU A 170 6.42 -24.10 3.17
C GLU A 170 6.26 -24.21 1.66
N LEU A 171 7.39 -24.09 0.96
CA LEU A 171 7.47 -24.49 -0.43
C LEU A 171 7.03 -25.94 -0.45
N SER A 172 5.84 -26.23 -0.99
CA SER A 172 5.47 -27.60 -1.31
C SER A 172 6.63 -28.19 -2.12
N PRO A 173 7.29 -29.26 -1.64
CA PRO A 173 8.33 -29.87 -2.42
C PRO A 173 7.72 -30.33 -3.74
N HIS A 174 8.45 -29.99 -4.80
CA HIS A 174 8.15 -30.23 -6.21
C HIS A 174 7.27 -31.47 -6.45
N LEU A 175 6.18 -31.26 -7.21
CA LEU A 175 5.59 -32.35 -7.99
C LEU A 175 6.62 -32.74 -9.05
N ASP A 176 7.17 -33.95 -8.91
CA ASP A 176 8.05 -34.56 -9.89
C ASP A 176 7.39 -34.53 -11.29
N PRO A 177 8.15 -34.22 -12.35
CA PRO A 177 7.61 -34.22 -13.70
C PRO A 177 7.15 -35.63 -14.07
N VAL A 178 5.88 -35.72 -14.48
CA VAL A 178 5.24 -36.88 -15.09
C VAL A 178 6.16 -37.49 -16.16
N ASP A 179 6.54 -38.74 -15.95
CA ASP A 179 7.33 -39.54 -16.88
C ASP A 179 6.48 -39.87 -18.12
N LEU A 180 6.53 -39.00 -19.13
CA LEU A 180 5.99 -39.24 -20.47
C LEU A 180 6.99 -40.07 -21.27
N THR A 181 7.20 -41.33 -20.90
CA THR A 181 7.91 -42.30 -21.73
C THR A 181 7.18 -43.65 -21.77
N SER A 182 5.97 -43.67 -22.32
CA SER A 182 5.38 -44.90 -22.85
C SER A 182 5.61 -44.99 -24.36
N HIS A 183 6.85 -45.30 -24.75
CA HIS A 183 7.13 -45.78 -26.11
C HIS A 183 7.08 -47.31 -26.13
N HIS A 184 5.98 -47.76 -26.71
CA HIS A 184 5.64 -49.11 -27.11
C HIS A 184 6.78 -49.75 -27.92
N ALA A 185 7.41 -50.82 -27.40
CA ALA A 185 8.36 -51.63 -28.14
C ALA A 185 7.61 -52.52 -29.15
N LEU A 186 7.53 -52.07 -30.41
CA LEU A 186 7.23 -52.89 -31.56
C LEU A 186 8.55 -53.39 -32.14
N ASN A 187 8.76 -54.71 -32.09
CA ASN A 187 9.81 -55.39 -32.85
C ASN A 187 9.17 -55.93 -34.13
N PRO A 188 9.67 -55.58 -35.32
CA PRO A 188 10.10 -56.68 -36.19
C PRO A 188 11.33 -56.38 -37.08
N LYS A 189 12.10 -57.46 -37.27
CA LYS A 189 13.04 -57.82 -38.34
C LYS A 189 13.11 -56.93 -39.61
N ALA A 190 14.33 -56.57 -39.98
CA ALA A 190 14.87 -56.51 -41.35
C ALA A 190 16.39 -56.76 -41.26
N GLY A 191 17.04 -57.64 -42.03
CA GLY A 191 16.98 -57.78 -43.48
C GLY A 191 18.15 -56.97 -44.05
N GLY A 192 19.28 -57.62 -44.33
CA GLY A 192 20.49 -56.98 -44.85
C GLY A 192 20.73 -57.25 -46.33
N ARG A 193 21.42 -56.29 -46.97
CA ARG A 193 21.96 -56.24 -48.36
C ARG A 193 20.89 -55.92 -49.41
N ASP A 194 21.13 -55.14 -50.47
CA ASP A 194 22.35 -54.65 -51.13
C ASP A 194 21.97 -53.51 -52.11
N GLU A 195 22.98 -52.83 -52.68
CA GLU A 195 22.97 -52.02 -53.93
C GLU A 195 22.12 -50.74 -53.95
N GLY A 196 22.52 -49.57 -54.47
CA GLY A 196 23.62 -49.05 -55.29
C GLY A 196 23.28 -47.56 -55.59
N PRO A 197 24.18 -46.73 -56.15
CA PRO A 197 24.07 -45.27 -56.10
C PRO A 197 23.42 -44.65 -57.34
N VAL A 198 22.57 -43.62 -57.18
CA VAL A 198 22.10 -42.75 -58.28
C VAL A 198 21.89 -41.30 -57.79
N ASP A 199 22.80 -40.43 -58.20
CA ASP A 199 22.65 -38.96 -58.41
C ASP A 199 21.96 -38.76 -59.80
N PRO A 200 21.51 -37.57 -60.32
CA PRO A 200 21.38 -36.22 -59.76
C PRO A 200 20.04 -35.50 -60.08
N SER A 201 19.89 -34.31 -59.50
CA SER A 201 19.22 -33.13 -60.11
C SER A 201 17.80 -33.26 -60.68
N ARG A 202 16.79 -32.79 -59.92
CA ARG A 202 15.66 -31.99 -60.45
C ARG A 202 15.28 -30.94 -59.40
N TYR A 203 15.56 -29.65 -59.62
CA TYR A 203 14.66 -28.68 -60.28
C TYR A 203 13.24 -28.72 -59.68
N ARG A 204 12.57 -27.63 -59.31
CA ARG A 204 12.81 -26.18 -59.36
C ARG A 204 11.63 -25.56 -58.59
N PHE A 205 11.86 -24.39 -58.00
CA PHE A 205 10.96 -23.22 -57.97
C PHE A 205 9.42 -23.41 -57.98
N ASN A 206 8.77 -22.85 -56.96
CA ASN A 206 7.82 -21.76 -57.23
C ASN A 206 7.65 -20.81 -56.02
N ARG A 207 8.11 -19.58 -56.18
CA ARG A 207 7.73 -18.39 -55.40
C ARG A 207 7.52 -17.29 -56.43
N LEU A 208 6.28 -16.84 -56.58
CA LEU A 208 5.90 -15.65 -57.33
C LEU A 208 5.17 -14.74 -56.34
N LEU A 209 5.83 -13.62 -56.04
CA LEU A 209 5.35 -12.30 -56.44
C LEU A 209 6.10 -11.95 -57.72
#